data_AF-A0A3D3UQ48-F1
#
_entry.id   AF-A0A3D3UQ48-F1
#
_cell.length_a   1.000
_cell.length_b   1.000
_cell.length_c   1.000
_cell.angle_alpha   90.00
_cell.angle_beta   90.00
_cell.angle_gamma   90.00
#
_symmetry.space_group_name_H-M   'P 1'
#
loop_
_entity.id
_entity.type
_entity.pdbx_description
1 polymer ?
#
loop_
_entity_poly.entity_id
_entity_poly.type
_entity_poly.pdbx_seq_one_letter_code
_entity_poly.pdbx_strand_id
1 'polypeptide(L)'
;MGAETVDGCHIYVAAGVYTVKLTLEDSYAGSDEATCDEYVVVYDPSAGFVTGGGWIDSPAEAYVPDPALSGKATFGFVSKYKKGTTVPTGNTEFQLKAGDLNFHSTSYDWLVVTGSDYANFKGTGTIDGLGSYKFKLWAGDSAPDTFQIKIWTEDDLGTETVVYDNGSEESSDQEIGGGNIVVHAK
;
A
#
# COMPACT_ATOMS: atom_id res chain seq x y z
N MET A 1 -7.92 10.56 -39.94
CA MET A 1 -7.25 9.68 -38.96
C MET A 1 -8.36 9.09 -38.12
N GLY A 2 -8.57 7.78 -38.21
CA GLY A 2 -9.58 7.09 -37.41
C GLY A 2 -8.96 6.71 -36.07
N ALA A 3 -9.62 7.04 -34.96
CA ALA A 3 -9.31 6.41 -33.69
C ALA A 3 -9.94 5.01 -33.76
N GLU A 4 -9.10 3.97 -33.76
CA GLU A 4 -9.55 2.59 -33.58
C GLU A 4 -9.51 2.29 -32.07
N THR A 5 -10.62 1.79 -31.53
CA THR A 5 -10.72 1.40 -30.13
C THR A 5 -10.41 -0.08 -30.01
N VAL A 6 -9.58 -0.46 -29.04
CA VAL A 6 -9.36 -1.85 -28.62
C VAL A 6 -10.03 -2.06 -27.27
N ASP A 7 -10.74 -3.18 -27.11
CA ASP A 7 -11.31 -3.62 -25.84
C ASP A 7 -10.86 -5.05 -25.53
N GLY A 8 -10.92 -5.40 -24.24
CA GLY A 8 -10.54 -6.72 -23.75
C GLY A 8 -11.16 -6.99 -22.38
N CYS A 9 -11.23 -8.27 -22.00
CA CYS A 9 -11.68 -8.68 -20.67
C CYS A 9 -10.66 -9.63 -20.03
N HIS A 10 -10.56 -9.59 -18.71
CA HIS A 10 -9.70 -10.47 -17.93
C HIS A 10 -10.43 -10.93 -16.67
N ILE A 11 -10.26 -12.20 -16.31
CA ILE A 11 -10.81 -12.78 -15.08
C ILE A 11 -9.67 -13.03 -14.12
N TYR A 12 -9.68 -12.31 -13.00
CA TYR A 12 -8.74 -12.51 -11.91
C TYR A 12 -9.26 -13.61 -10.98
N VAL A 13 -8.51 -14.70 -10.87
CA VAL A 13 -8.87 -15.87 -10.04
C VAL A 13 -8.11 -15.93 -8.71
N ALA A 14 -7.10 -15.08 -8.53
CA ALA A 14 -6.30 -14.99 -7.33
C ALA A 14 -6.48 -13.61 -6.67
N ALA A 15 -6.40 -13.58 -5.33
CA ALA A 15 -6.35 -12.34 -4.59
C ALA A 15 -5.01 -11.63 -4.81
N GLY A 16 -5.05 -10.32 -5.00
CA GLY A 16 -3.88 -9.54 -5.37
C GLY A 16 -4.24 -8.08 -5.65
N VAL A 17 -3.20 -7.26 -5.75
CA VAL A 17 -3.27 -5.91 -6.28
C VAL A 17 -2.58 -5.93 -7.64
N TYR A 18 -3.31 -5.63 -8.71
CA TYR A 18 -2.84 -5.77 -10.08
C TYR A 18 -2.74 -4.41 -10.77
N THR A 19 -1.63 -4.20 -11.46
CA THR A 19 -1.49 -3.13 -12.45
C THR A 19 -1.92 -3.66 -13.81
N VAL A 20 -2.72 -2.90 -14.55
CA VAL A 20 -3.17 -3.27 -15.90
C VAL A 20 -2.34 -2.53 -16.93
N LYS A 21 -1.67 -3.27 -17.81
CA LYS A 21 -0.92 -2.72 -18.95
C LYS A 21 -1.49 -3.24 -20.25
N LEU A 22 -1.75 -2.32 -21.18
CA LEU A 22 -2.11 -2.60 -22.56
C LEU A 22 -0.88 -2.35 -23.43
N THR A 23 -0.47 -3.35 -24.21
CA THR A 23 0.59 -3.24 -25.22
C THR A 23 -0.05 -3.40 -26.60
N LEU A 24 0.21 -2.46 -27.50
CA LEU A 24 -0.16 -2.52 -28.91
C LEU A 24 1.10 -2.75 -29.75
N GLU A 25 1.05 -3.71 -30.66
CA GLU A 25 2.14 -4.00 -31.60
C GLU A 25 1.64 -3.91 -33.04
N ASP A 26 2.42 -3.33 -33.94
CA ASP A 26 2.14 -3.31 -35.38
C ASP A 26 2.94 -4.38 -36.15
N SER A 27 2.55 -4.63 -37.40
CA SER A 27 3.21 -5.61 -38.27
C SER A 27 4.60 -5.21 -38.76
N TYR A 28 5.05 -3.99 -38.43
CA TYR A 28 6.35 -3.42 -38.75
C TYR A 28 7.25 -3.31 -37.51
N ALA A 29 6.91 -4.02 -36.42
CA ALA A 29 7.62 -4.06 -35.14
C ALA A 29 7.62 -2.74 -34.36
N GLY A 30 6.68 -1.84 -34.64
CA GLY A 30 6.34 -0.74 -33.74
C GLY A 30 5.55 -1.27 -32.55
N SER A 31 5.80 -0.72 -31.36
CA SER A 31 5.00 -0.98 -30.18
C SER A 31 4.69 0.30 -29.41
N ASP A 32 3.54 0.32 -28.76
CA ASP A 32 3.14 1.36 -27.82
C ASP A 32 2.52 0.70 -26.57
N GLU A 33 2.67 1.34 -25.42
CA GLU A 33 2.16 0.80 -24.15
C GLU A 33 1.41 1.88 -23.37
N ALA A 34 0.28 1.48 -22.79
CA ALA A 34 -0.46 2.29 -21.83
C ALA A 34 -0.69 1.47 -20.57
N THR A 35 -0.29 2.03 -19.42
CA THR A 35 -0.56 1.44 -18.11
C THR A 35 -1.69 2.22 -17.45
N CYS A 36 -2.64 1.52 -16.85
CA CYS A 36 -3.66 2.15 -16.02
C CYS A 36 -3.02 2.64 -14.72
N ASP A 37 -3.26 3.90 -14.37
CA ASP A 37 -2.78 4.49 -13.11
C ASP A 37 -3.54 3.92 -11.88
N GLU A 38 -4.71 3.31 -12.10
CA GLU A 38 -5.50 2.66 -11.06
C GLU A 38 -5.21 1.15 -10.95
N TYR A 39 -5.15 0.68 -9.70
CA TYR A 39 -5.03 -0.76 -9.42
C TYR A 39 -6.37 -1.47 -9.51
N VAL A 40 -6.35 -2.69 -10.06
CA VAL A 40 -7.41 -3.67 -9.85
C VAL A 40 -7.11 -4.44 -8.56
N VAL A 41 -7.98 -4.30 -7.56
CA VAL A 41 -7.83 -4.96 -6.25
C VAL A 41 -8.80 -6.14 -6.16
N VAL A 42 -8.26 -7.33 -5.99
CA VAL A 42 -9.02 -8.57 -5.80
C VAL A 42 -8.73 -9.08 -4.39
N TYR A 43 -9.75 -9.14 -3.55
CA TYR A 43 -9.63 -9.60 -2.17
C TYR A 43 -10.68 -10.67 -1.85
N ASP A 44 -10.32 -11.55 -0.91
CA ASP A 44 -11.23 -12.50 -0.29
C ASP A 44 -11.34 -12.16 1.20
N PRO A 45 -12.52 -11.68 1.67
CA PRO A 45 -12.75 -11.36 3.09
C PRO A 45 -12.54 -12.54 4.06
N SER A 46 -12.42 -13.77 3.54
CA SER A 46 -12.16 -14.97 4.31
C SER A 46 -10.69 -15.41 4.34
N ALA A 47 -9.82 -14.80 3.52
CA ALA A 47 -8.42 -15.22 3.32
C ALA A 47 -7.51 -15.06 4.55
N GLY A 48 -7.89 -14.23 5.53
CA GLY A 48 -7.11 -14.06 6.75
C GLY A 48 -7.15 -12.65 7.31
N PHE A 49 -6.14 -12.35 8.13
CA PHE A 49 -5.89 -11.02 8.67
C PHE A 49 -4.40 -10.85 8.95
N VAL A 50 -3.96 -9.60 9.16
CA VAL A 50 -2.56 -9.31 9.47
C VAL A 50 -2.46 -8.46 10.74
N THR A 51 -1.44 -8.74 11.52
CA THR A 51 -1.03 -7.94 12.68
C THR A 51 0.46 -7.65 12.59
N GLY A 52 0.89 -6.53 13.12
CA GLY A 52 2.32 -6.27 13.22
C GLY A 52 2.63 -5.10 14.12
N GLY A 53 3.86 -5.04 14.59
CA GLY A 53 4.37 -3.93 15.35
C GLY A 53 5.88 -3.99 15.42
N GLY A 54 6.52 -2.83 15.35
CA GLY A 54 7.96 -2.77 15.22
C GLY A 54 8.46 -1.39 14.87
N TRP A 55 9.64 -1.36 14.27
CA TRP A 55 10.25 -0.13 13.79
C TRP A 55 11.10 -0.38 12.55
N ILE A 56 11.23 0.68 11.74
CA ILE A 56 12.15 0.78 10.60
C ILE A 56 13.09 1.96 10.85
N ASP A 57 14.26 1.95 10.20
CA ASP A 57 15.04 3.17 10.03
C ASP A 57 14.53 3.88 8.78
N SER A 58 13.65 4.87 8.94
CA SER A 58 13.12 5.67 7.83
C SER A 58 14.28 6.28 7.05
N PRO A 59 14.39 6.02 5.73
CA PRO A 59 15.44 6.58 4.93
C PRO A 59 15.22 8.08 4.70
N ALA A 60 16.27 8.77 4.23
CA ALA A 60 16.12 10.10 3.65
C ALA A 60 15.18 10.04 2.44
N GLU A 61 14.62 11.18 2.06
CA GLU A 61 13.61 11.36 1.00
C GLU A 61 12.25 10.70 1.27
N ALA A 62 12.13 9.82 2.28
CA ALA A 62 10.85 9.20 2.63
C ALA A 62 9.83 10.21 3.16
N TYR A 63 10.28 11.25 3.86
CA TYR A 63 9.41 12.31 4.38
C TYR A 63 9.52 13.56 3.52
N VAL A 64 8.53 13.76 2.65
CA VAL A 64 8.55 14.82 1.62
C VAL A 64 8.72 16.24 2.19
N PRO A 65 8.10 16.61 3.33
CA PRO A 65 8.28 17.95 3.91
C PRO A 65 9.72 18.28 4.36
N ASP A 66 10.54 17.29 4.68
CA ASP A 66 11.98 17.46 4.97
C ASP A 66 12.78 16.26 4.41
N PRO A 67 13.24 16.35 3.15
CA PRO A 67 13.88 15.23 2.47
C PRO A 67 15.20 14.78 3.10
N ALA A 68 15.90 15.64 3.84
CA ALA A 68 17.13 15.26 4.53
C ALA A 68 16.87 14.43 5.80
N LEU A 69 15.61 14.38 6.24
CA LEU A 69 15.20 13.74 7.48
C LEU A 69 15.20 12.22 7.35
N SER A 70 15.86 11.59 8.32
CA SER A 70 15.92 10.14 8.46
C SER A 70 15.90 9.78 9.93
N GLY A 71 15.62 8.51 10.23
CA GLY A 71 15.72 8.00 11.59
C GLY A 71 14.63 7.00 11.93
N LYS A 72 14.63 6.58 13.18
CA LYS A 72 13.72 5.51 13.62
C LYS A 72 12.26 5.95 13.54
N ALA A 73 11.47 5.18 12.80
CA ALA A 73 10.01 5.27 12.79
C ALA A 73 9.41 3.99 13.39
N THR A 74 8.41 4.14 14.26
CA THR A 74 7.71 3.01 14.88
C THR A 74 6.34 2.82 14.26
N PHE A 75 5.90 1.57 14.15
CA PHE A 75 4.58 1.24 13.63
C PHE A 75 3.88 0.19 14.49
N GLY A 76 2.55 0.16 14.40
CA GLY A 76 1.71 -0.88 14.96
C GLY A 76 0.42 -0.97 14.17
N PHE A 77 0.00 -2.19 13.83
CA PHE A 77 -1.23 -2.39 13.09
C PHE A 77 -1.93 -3.73 13.35
N VAL A 78 -3.24 -3.69 13.11
CA VAL A 78 -4.09 -4.86 12.86
C VAL A 78 -5.04 -4.49 11.74
N SER A 79 -5.24 -5.37 10.77
CA SER A 79 -6.26 -5.20 9.72
C SER A 79 -6.96 -6.53 9.48
N LYS A 80 -8.30 -6.52 9.57
CA LYS A 80 -9.13 -7.73 9.52
C LYS A 80 -10.54 -7.48 9.00
N TYR A 81 -11.03 -8.35 8.13
CA TYR A 81 -12.45 -8.48 7.87
C TYR A 81 -13.15 -9.20 9.04
N LYS A 82 -14.18 -8.56 9.60
CA LYS A 82 -15.07 -9.23 10.54
C LYS A 82 -15.98 -10.21 9.78
N LYS A 83 -16.51 -11.20 10.49
CA LYS A 83 -17.38 -12.20 9.86
C LYS A 83 -18.59 -11.53 9.20
N GLY A 84 -18.77 -11.76 7.90
CA GLY A 84 -19.88 -11.21 7.13
C GLY A 84 -19.71 -9.76 6.68
N THR A 85 -18.51 -9.17 6.83
CA THR A 85 -18.22 -7.81 6.36
C THR A 85 -17.37 -7.82 5.11
N THR A 86 -17.57 -6.83 4.24
CA THR A 86 -16.77 -6.60 3.03
C THR A 86 -15.81 -5.42 3.16
N VAL A 87 -15.81 -4.74 4.32
CA VAL A 87 -14.90 -3.65 4.66
C VAL A 87 -14.06 -4.10 5.85
N PRO A 88 -12.72 -3.95 5.83
CA PRO A 88 -11.89 -4.34 6.96
C PRO A 88 -12.07 -3.38 8.14
N THR A 89 -11.63 -3.82 9.30
CA THR A 89 -11.52 -2.99 10.51
C THR A 89 -10.16 -3.23 11.13
N GLY A 90 -9.66 -2.24 11.85
CA GLY A 90 -8.30 -2.29 12.35
C GLY A 90 -7.90 -1.08 13.19
N ASN A 91 -6.62 -1.05 13.51
CA ASN A 91 -5.91 0.11 13.98
C ASN A 91 -4.56 0.14 13.25
N THR A 92 -4.12 1.29 12.77
CA THR A 92 -2.81 1.49 12.16
C THR A 92 -2.24 2.79 12.69
N GLU A 93 -1.07 2.67 13.31
CA GLU A 93 -0.29 3.77 13.84
C GLU A 93 1.10 3.75 13.21
N PHE A 94 1.57 4.93 12.84
CA PHE A 94 2.92 5.13 12.33
C PHE A 94 3.46 6.45 12.88
N GLN A 95 4.64 6.40 13.50
CA GLN A 95 5.26 7.58 14.11
C GLN A 95 6.71 7.71 13.66
N LEU A 96 7.01 8.80 12.96
CA LEU A 96 8.37 9.25 12.68
C LEU A 96 8.68 10.45 13.60
N LYS A 97 9.31 10.15 14.74
CA LYS A 97 9.58 11.16 15.78
C LYS A 97 10.49 12.30 15.31
N ALA A 98 11.42 12.01 14.39
CA ALA A 98 12.34 13.02 13.91
C ALA A 98 11.63 14.15 13.15
N GLY A 99 10.53 13.84 12.45
CA GLY A 99 9.73 14.80 11.68
C GLY A 99 8.40 15.16 12.31
N ASP A 100 8.21 14.87 13.61
CA ASP A 100 6.94 15.05 14.34
C ASP A 100 5.70 14.48 13.61
N LEU A 101 5.88 13.49 12.73
CA LEU A 101 4.76 12.87 12.01
C LEU A 101 4.18 11.75 12.86
N ASN A 102 2.90 11.91 13.23
CA ASN A 102 2.12 10.88 13.91
C ASN A 102 0.84 10.57 13.13
N PHE A 103 0.86 9.45 12.41
CA PHE A 103 -0.27 8.98 11.63
C PHE A 103 -1.14 8.00 12.41
N HIS A 104 -2.46 8.17 12.31
CA HIS A 104 -3.45 7.25 12.85
C HIS A 104 -4.57 6.98 11.85
N SER A 105 -4.86 5.70 11.57
CA SER A 105 -5.96 5.30 10.70
C SER A 105 -7.33 5.66 11.28
N THR A 106 -8.27 6.03 10.43
CA THR A 106 -9.67 6.29 10.78
C THR A 106 -10.63 5.35 10.06
N SER A 107 -10.27 4.86 8.87
CA SER A 107 -11.06 3.89 8.10
C SER A 107 -10.16 2.99 7.24
N TYR A 108 -10.75 1.90 6.76
CA TYR A 108 -10.10 0.96 5.85
C TYR A 108 -10.99 0.77 4.62
N ASP A 109 -10.35 0.67 3.46
CA ASP A 109 -11.02 0.47 2.19
C ASP A 109 -11.01 -1.03 1.83
N TRP A 110 -9.85 -1.68 1.95
CA TRP A 110 -9.67 -3.09 1.65
C TRP A 110 -8.41 -3.66 2.31
N LEU A 111 -8.36 -4.99 2.38
CA LEU A 111 -7.22 -5.80 2.80
C LEU A 111 -7.10 -6.95 1.79
N VAL A 112 -5.92 -7.16 1.25
CA VAL A 112 -5.56 -8.30 0.42
C VAL A 112 -4.53 -9.11 1.20
N VAL A 113 -4.83 -10.38 1.46
CA VAL A 113 -3.84 -11.36 1.93
C VAL A 113 -3.47 -12.21 0.72
N THR A 114 -2.18 -12.30 0.41
CA THR A 114 -1.64 -13.07 -0.71
C THR A 114 -0.71 -14.13 -0.16
N GLY A 115 -0.96 -15.40 -0.51
CA GLY A 115 -0.20 -16.50 0.05
C GLY A 115 -0.43 -16.63 1.56
N SER A 116 0.63 -16.98 2.29
CA SER A 116 0.61 -17.14 3.75
C SER A 116 1.45 -16.10 4.49
N ASP A 117 2.12 -15.22 3.76
CA ASP A 117 3.26 -14.42 4.23
C ASP A 117 3.20 -12.96 3.76
N TYR A 118 2.16 -12.54 3.04
CA TYR A 118 2.08 -11.17 2.56
C TYR A 118 0.67 -10.57 2.66
N ALA A 119 0.60 -9.32 3.09
CA ALA A 119 -0.65 -8.58 3.17
C ALA A 119 -0.48 -7.12 2.71
N ASN A 120 -1.50 -6.63 2.02
CA ASN A 120 -1.64 -5.23 1.62
C ASN A 120 -2.94 -4.69 2.17
N PHE A 121 -2.97 -3.47 2.67
CA PHE A 121 -4.24 -2.81 2.97
C PHE A 121 -4.17 -1.31 2.75
N LYS A 122 -5.32 -0.74 2.39
CA LYS A 122 -5.52 0.69 2.12
C LYS A 122 -6.60 1.24 3.02
N GLY A 123 -6.51 2.51 3.34
CA GLY A 123 -7.55 3.22 4.05
C GLY A 123 -7.32 4.72 4.10
N THR A 124 -7.96 5.34 5.08
CA THR A 124 -7.82 6.77 5.38
C THR A 124 -7.40 6.94 6.84
N GLY A 125 -6.69 8.01 7.14
CA GLY A 125 -6.28 8.39 8.49
C GLY A 125 -5.99 9.88 8.63
N THR A 126 -5.40 10.25 9.75
CA THR A 126 -5.06 11.63 10.12
C THR A 126 -3.58 11.70 10.47
N ILE A 127 -2.97 12.87 10.27
CA ILE A 127 -1.64 13.19 10.83
C ILE A 127 -1.87 14.18 11.96
N ASP A 128 -1.40 13.85 13.16
CA ASP A 128 -1.58 14.64 14.39
C ASP A 128 -3.06 14.95 14.70
N GLY A 129 -3.96 14.02 14.33
CA GLY A 129 -5.40 14.18 14.50
C GLY A 129 -6.05 15.18 13.54
N LEU A 130 -5.29 15.66 12.54
CA LEU A 130 -5.73 16.65 11.56
C LEU A 130 -5.76 16.05 10.16
N GLY A 131 -6.54 16.69 9.30
CA GLY A 131 -6.64 16.35 7.89
C GLY A 131 -7.28 14.99 7.61
N SER A 132 -7.21 14.59 6.35
CA SER A 132 -7.65 13.28 5.87
C SER A 132 -6.65 12.82 4.82
N TYR A 133 -5.88 11.80 5.18
CA TYR A 133 -4.80 11.26 4.37
C TYR A 133 -5.15 9.84 3.96
N LYS A 134 -4.91 9.51 2.69
CA LYS A 134 -4.90 8.13 2.24
C LYS A 134 -3.63 7.45 2.74
N PHE A 135 -3.73 6.16 3.01
CA PHE A 135 -2.56 5.33 3.25
C PHE A 135 -2.70 3.97 2.59
N LYS A 136 -1.57 3.38 2.22
CA LYS A 136 -1.43 1.98 1.81
C LYS A 136 -0.23 1.40 2.54
N LEU A 137 -0.41 0.19 3.05
CA LEU A 137 0.59 -0.51 3.82
C LEU A 137 0.81 -1.89 3.21
N TRP A 138 2.08 -2.25 3.09
CA TRP A 138 2.57 -3.55 2.64
C TRP A 138 3.31 -4.20 3.80
N ALA A 139 2.93 -5.44 4.11
CA ALA A 139 3.43 -6.19 5.26
C ALA A 139 3.85 -7.59 4.81
N GLY A 140 5.14 -7.88 4.90
CA GLY A 140 5.70 -9.22 4.72
C GLY A 140 5.98 -9.89 6.06
N ASP A 141 5.45 -11.09 6.23
CA ASP A 141 5.70 -12.05 7.31
C ASP A 141 6.67 -13.11 6.81
N SER A 142 7.96 -12.73 6.74
CA SER A 142 9.02 -13.54 6.15
C SER A 142 10.29 -13.48 7.00
N ALA A 143 11.40 -14.01 6.53
CA ALA A 143 12.67 -13.97 7.25
C ALA A 143 13.70 -13.14 6.45
N PRO A 144 13.81 -11.81 6.68
CA PRO A 144 13.13 -11.01 7.72
C PRO A 144 11.73 -10.48 7.33
N ASP A 145 11.00 -9.99 8.33
CA ASP A 145 9.73 -9.27 8.13
C ASP A 145 9.99 -7.94 7.42
N THR A 146 9.06 -7.53 6.57
CA THR A 146 9.16 -6.30 5.77
C THR A 146 7.94 -5.40 5.95
N PHE A 147 8.19 -4.09 5.90
CA PHE A 147 7.19 -3.06 6.13
C PHE A 147 7.39 -1.90 5.17
N GLN A 148 6.32 -1.57 4.44
CA GLN A 148 6.21 -0.30 3.73
C GLN A 148 4.90 0.38 4.07
N ILE A 149 4.93 1.70 4.21
CA ILE A 149 3.75 2.56 4.28
C ILE A 149 3.94 3.78 3.39
N LYS A 150 2.92 4.04 2.57
CA LYS A 150 2.75 5.28 1.81
C LYS A 150 1.57 6.05 2.40
N ILE A 151 1.75 7.35 2.62
CA ILE A 151 0.75 8.30 3.14
C ILE A 151 0.70 9.50 2.20
N TRP A 152 -0.49 9.87 1.73
CA TRP A 152 -0.68 10.94 0.76
C TRP A 152 -2.03 11.64 0.91
N THR A 153 -2.17 12.79 0.27
CA THR A 153 -3.48 13.39 -0.04
C THR A 153 -3.80 13.17 -1.50
N GLU A 154 -5.09 13.06 -1.82
CA GLU A 154 -5.59 12.88 -3.19
C GLU A 154 -6.59 14.01 -3.46
N ASP A 155 -6.43 14.73 -4.57
CA ASP A 155 -7.37 15.79 -4.96
C ASP A 155 -8.61 15.22 -5.70
N ASP A 156 -9.58 16.08 -6.01
CA ASP A 156 -10.82 15.68 -6.69
C ASP A 156 -10.59 15.08 -8.10
N LEU A 157 -9.40 15.25 -8.67
CA LEU A 157 -9.00 14.69 -9.97
C LEU A 157 -8.20 13.39 -9.80
N GLY A 158 -8.00 12.90 -8.58
CA GLY A 158 -7.23 11.69 -8.29
C GLY A 158 -5.71 11.94 -8.23
N THR A 159 -5.25 13.19 -8.25
CA THR A 159 -3.82 13.49 -8.21
C THR A 159 -3.28 13.28 -6.81
N GLU A 160 -2.33 12.34 -6.67
CA GLU A 160 -1.68 12.05 -5.40
C GLU A 160 -0.58 13.07 -5.07
N THR A 161 -0.60 13.58 -3.83
CA THR A 161 0.49 14.36 -3.23
C THR A 161 1.02 13.60 -2.02
N VAL A 162 2.20 12.99 -2.18
CA VAL A 162 2.84 12.15 -1.16
C VAL A 162 3.32 13.01 0.01
N VAL A 163 3.10 12.51 1.23
CA VAL A 163 3.63 13.09 2.48
C VAL A 163 4.75 12.21 3.02
N TYR A 164 4.53 10.90 3.00
CA TYR A 164 5.52 9.92 3.44
C TYR A 164 5.44 8.66 2.58
N ASP A 165 6.59 8.12 2.15
CA ASP A 165 6.70 6.79 1.56
C ASP A 165 8.10 6.25 1.85
N ASN A 166 8.21 5.12 2.57
CA ASN A 166 9.50 4.48 2.79
C ASN A 166 9.85 3.45 1.71
N GLY A 167 9.01 3.30 0.68
CA GLY A 167 9.38 2.61 -0.54
C GLY A 167 9.81 3.56 -1.65
N SER A 168 10.50 2.99 -2.62
CA SER A 168 11.02 3.65 -3.81
C SER A 168 11.10 2.63 -4.95
N GLU A 169 11.36 3.11 -6.17
CA GLU A 169 11.61 2.25 -7.34
C GLU A 169 12.76 1.26 -7.11
N GLU A 170 13.76 1.65 -6.30
CA GLU A 170 14.96 0.85 -6.03
C GLU A 170 14.81 -0.05 -4.79
N SER A 171 13.83 0.23 -3.92
CA SER A 171 13.61 -0.49 -2.67
C SER A 171 12.18 -0.31 -2.19
N SER A 172 11.40 -1.37 -2.28
CA SER A 172 10.10 -1.54 -1.62
C SER A 172 10.23 -2.55 -0.48
N ASP A 173 9.21 -2.67 0.38
CA ASP A 173 9.18 -3.69 1.45
C ASP A 173 10.44 -3.67 2.33
N GLN A 174 10.70 -2.54 2.98
CA GLN A 174 11.88 -2.36 3.83
C GLN A 174 11.90 -3.36 5.00
N GLU A 175 13.04 -4.00 5.24
CA GLU A 175 13.23 -4.87 6.41
C GLU A 175 13.01 -4.11 7.73
N ILE A 176 12.31 -4.73 8.67
CA ILE A 176 12.10 -4.13 9.99
C ILE A 176 13.36 -4.27 10.85
N GLY A 177 13.72 -3.23 11.59
CA GLY A 177 14.85 -3.27 12.51
C GLY A 177 14.56 -4.01 13.82
N GLY A 178 13.28 -4.24 14.12
CA GLY A 178 12.83 -5.08 15.21
C GLY A 178 11.32 -5.02 15.41
N GLY A 179 10.79 -6.01 16.13
CA GLY A 179 9.36 -6.25 16.22
C GLY A 179 8.98 -7.55 15.53
N ASN A 180 7.74 -7.63 15.07
CA ASN A 180 7.19 -8.80 14.40
C ASN A 180 5.97 -8.40 13.57
N ILE A 181 5.83 -9.02 12.40
CA ILE A 181 4.63 -9.04 11.55
C ILE A 181 4.14 -10.49 11.47
N VAL A 182 2.83 -10.70 11.52
CA VAL A 182 2.21 -12.02 11.38
C VAL A 182 1.02 -11.93 10.43
N VAL A 183 1.07 -12.74 9.38
CA VAL A 183 -0.03 -12.99 8.46
C VAL A 183 -0.77 -14.26 8.93
N HIS A 184 -2.00 -14.06 9.36
CA HIS A 184 -2.88 -15.14 9.77
C HIS A 184 -3.75 -15.60 8.60
N ALA A 185 -3.13 -16.27 7.63
CA ALA A 185 -3.81 -16.87 6.49
C ALA A 185 -4.71 -18.05 6.91
N LYS A 186 -5.72 -18.36 6.08
CA LYS A 186 -6.68 -19.46 6.31
C LYS A 186 -6.60 -20.54 5.26
#